data_AF-A0A519EZX1-F1
#
_entry.id   AF-A0A519EZX1-F1
#
_cell.length_a   1.000
_cell.length_b   1.000
_cell.length_c   1.000
_cell.angle_alpha   90.00
_cell.angle_beta   90.00
_cell.angle_gamma   90.00
#
_symmetry.space_group_name_H-M   'P 1'
#
loop_
_entity.id
_entity.type
_entity.pdbx_description
1 polymer ?
#
loop_
_entity_poly.entity_id
_entity_poly.type
_entity_poly.pdbx_seq_one_letter_code
_entity_poly.pdbx_strand_id
1 'polypeptide(L)'
;MKYLTAGLICLMLLLSGCSDDTDLFTGMSEQDSRRSRTSLGEIFKKEGVISTPLEERARYIYALSQELEATLSQIDGVIVARVHVVLPERIAPGEPVQPASAAVFIKHTSALDPDSVRGRIQQMVASSIPGMSGEPLDSKKFAIVFVPAAEFQDTERLVSFGPFLVDSANLDFWNRMLWLAPFAALLLIALIVLALRGDWRDALLQRIGLRRSARTSMPVRA
;
A
#
# COMPACT_ATOMS: atom_id res chain seq x y z
N MET A 1 19.66 -19.59 -41.82
CA MET A 1 20.17 -19.31 -40.46
C MET A 1 19.62 -18.02 -39.82
N LYS A 2 18.72 -17.26 -40.46
CA LYS A 2 18.10 -16.03 -39.91
C LYS A 2 16.86 -16.28 -39.02
N TYR A 3 16.27 -17.48 -39.07
CA TYR A 3 15.04 -17.82 -38.32
C TYR A 3 15.31 -18.39 -36.92
N LEU A 4 16.52 -18.90 -36.66
CA LEU A 4 16.91 -19.45 -35.36
C LEU A 4 17.15 -18.33 -34.33
N THR A 5 17.67 -17.19 -34.76
CA THR A 5 17.88 -15.99 -33.92
C THR A 5 16.57 -15.27 -33.63
N ALA A 6 15.62 -15.26 -34.57
CA ALA A 6 14.29 -14.69 -34.36
C ALA A 6 13.45 -15.52 -33.37
N GLY A 7 13.57 -16.86 -33.43
CA GLY A 7 12.89 -17.76 -32.49
C GLY A 7 13.40 -17.62 -31.05
N LEU A 8 14.71 -17.44 -30.86
CA LEU A 8 15.32 -17.30 -29.53
C LEU A 8 14.96 -15.95 -28.86
N ILE A 9 14.87 -14.86 -29.65
CA ILE A 9 14.47 -13.54 -29.17
C ILE A 9 12.97 -13.53 -28.80
N CYS A 10 12.12 -14.20 -29.58
CA CYS A 10 10.70 -14.35 -29.27
C CYS A 10 10.47 -15.20 -28.00
N LEU A 11 11.25 -16.26 -27.80
CA LEU A 11 11.18 -17.09 -26.60
C LEU A 11 11.65 -16.34 -25.33
N MET A 12 12.62 -15.43 -25.44
CA MET A 12 13.03 -14.56 -24.32
C MET A 12 12.01 -13.47 -23.98
N LEU A 13 11.32 -12.91 -24.98
CA LEU A 13 10.24 -11.94 -24.76
C LEU A 13 9.00 -12.60 -24.14
N LEU A 14 8.69 -13.84 -24.50
CA LEU A 14 7.57 -14.60 -23.91
C LEU A 14 7.84 -15.08 -22.48
N LEU A 15 9.11 -15.23 -22.07
CA LEU A 15 9.49 -15.59 -20.70
C LEU A 15 9.58 -14.38 -19.75
N SER A 16 9.47 -13.14 -20.25
CA SER A 16 9.75 -11.92 -19.48
C SER A 16 8.54 -11.01 -19.24
N GLY A 17 7.31 -11.42 -19.51
CA GLY A 17 6.20 -10.48 -19.39
C GLY A 17 4.81 -11.08 -19.43
N CYS A 18 4.45 -11.80 -18.39
CA CYS A 18 3.05 -12.04 -18.03
C CYS A 18 2.98 -12.06 -16.51
N SER A 19 2.04 -11.29 -15.97
CA SER A 19 1.69 -11.14 -14.54
C SER A 19 2.20 -9.84 -13.91
N ASP A 20 1.44 -8.75 -14.08
CA ASP A 20 1.21 -7.76 -13.01
C ASP A 20 0.08 -6.74 -13.29
N ASP A 21 -0.88 -7.05 -14.17
CA ASP A 21 -2.02 -6.14 -14.44
C ASP A 21 -3.29 -6.45 -13.63
N THR A 22 -3.27 -7.38 -12.67
CA THR A 22 -4.48 -7.78 -11.92
C THR A 22 -4.70 -7.06 -10.59
N ASP A 23 -3.75 -6.25 -10.12
CA ASP A 23 -3.83 -5.66 -8.78
C ASP A 23 -4.48 -4.27 -8.74
N LEU A 24 -4.52 -3.57 -9.89
CA LEU A 24 -5.10 -2.22 -9.96
C LEU A 24 -6.64 -2.22 -9.82
N PHE A 25 -7.32 -3.30 -10.21
CA PHE A 25 -8.80 -3.38 -10.17
C PHE A 25 -9.34 -3.85 -8.82
N THR A 26 -8.54 -4.57 -8.03
CA THR A 26 -8.93 -5.12 -6.73
C THR A 26 -8.98 -4.05 -5.64
N GLY A 27 -8.14 -3.02 -5.72
CA GLY A 27 -8.14 -1.91 -4.76
C GLY A 27 -9.37 -0.99 -4.83
N MET A 28 -9.96 -0.84 -6.03
CA MET A 28 -11.12 0.05 -6.23
C MET A 28 -12.43 -0.55 -5.69
N SER A 29 -12.60 -1.87 -5.76
CA SER A 29 -13.85 -2.52 -5.32
C SER A 29 -14.02 -2.49 -3.79
N GLU A 30 -12.92 -2.59 -3.04
CA GLU A 30 -12.95 -2.59 -1.57
C GLU A 30 -13.19 -1.18 -1.00
N GLN A 31 -12.83 -0.14 -1.76
CA GLN A 31 -12.99 1.25 -1.35
C GLN A 31 -14.39 1.80 -1.65
N ASP A 32 -15.05 1.33 -2.71
CA ASP A 32 -16.42 1.74 -3.08
C ASP A 32 -17.48 1.17 -2.12
N SER A 33 -17.32 -0.08 -1.69
CA SER A 33 -18.27 -0.73 -0.75
C SER A 33 -18.30 -0.07 0.63
N ARG A 34 -17.25 0.64 1.04
CA ARG A 34 -17.20 1.42 2.30
C ARG A 34 -17.88 2.79 2.21
N ARG A 35 -18.04 3.35 1.01
CA ARG A 35 -18.63 4.70 0.82
C ARG A 35 -20.15 4.66 0.69
N SER A 36 -20.72 3.55 0.26
CA SER A 36 -22.17 3.36 0.14
C SER A 36 -22.82 2.90 1.45
N ARG A 37 -22.60 3.63 2.55
CA ARG A 37 -23.44 3.46 3.75
C ARG A 37 -24.61 4.43 3.62
N THR A 38 -25.80 3.91 3.33
CA THR A 38 -27.04 4.71 3.36
C THR A 38 -27.13 5.44 4.68
N SER A 39 -27.23 6.77 4.62
CA SER A 39 -27.26 7.59 5.82
C SER A 39 -28.64 7.61 6.46
N LEU A 40 -28.72 7.81 7.78
CA LEU A 40 -30.01 7.92 8.48
C LEU A 40 -30.88 9.06 7.93
N GLY A 41 -30.24 10.15 7.46
CA GLY A 41 -30.95 11.24 6.78
C GLY A 41 -31.58 10.83 5.45
N GLU A 42 -30.96 9.88 4.73
CA GLU A 42 -31.47 9.35 3.45
C GLU A 42 -32.60 8.33 3.65
N ILE A 43 -32.56 7.54 4.73
CA ILE A 43 -33.58 6.52 5.06
C ILE A 43 -34.86 7.19 5.58
N PHE A 44 -34.73 8.28 6.34
CA PHE A 44 -35.85 9.06 6.88
C PHE A 44 -36.11 10.32 6.06
N LYS A 45 -35.98 10.25 4.72
CA LYS A 45 -36.46 11.32 3.85
C LYS A 45 -37.94 11.55 4.13
N LYS A 46 -38.34 12.83 4.12
CA LYS A 46 -39.65 13.36 4.54
C LYS A 46 -40.76 12.96 3.54
N GLU A 47 -40.92 11.66 3.29
CA GLU A 47 -41.81 11.08 2.27
C GLU A 47 -43.26 10.93 2.78
N GLY A 48 -43.48 11.08 4.09
CA GLY A 48 -44.81 11.18 4.69
C GLY A 48 -45.20 12.63 5.04
N VAL A 49 -46.49 12.96 4.94
CA VAL A 49 -47.06 14.29 5.23
C VAL A 49 -46.89 14.71 6.71
N ILE A 50 -46.52 13.80 7.61
CA ILE A 50 -46.31 14.06 9.05
C ILE A 50 -45.09 13.26 9.54
N SER A 51 -44.03 13.94 10.00
CA SER A 51 -42.87 13.30 10.66
C SER A 51 -43.23 12.94 12.11
N THR A 52 -42.75 11.77 12.57
CA THR A 52 -42.91 11.40 13.98
C THR A 52 -41.89 12.13 14.86
N PRO A 53 -42.18 12.38 16.15
CA PRO A 53 -41.21 13.00 17.06
C PRO A 53 -39.87 12.24 17.16
N LEU A 54 -39.92 10.92 17.03
CA LEU A 54 -38.73 10.06 17.02
C LEU A 54 -37.88 10.28 15.77
N GLU A 55 -38.52 10.41 14.60
CA GLU A 55 -37.87 10.63 13.32
C GLU A 55 -37.21 12.01 13.24
N GLU A 56 -37.90 13.06 13.68
CA GLU A 56 -37.34 14.42 13.72
C GLU A 56 -36.10 14.47 14.62
N ARG A 57 -36.15 13.79 15.78
CA ARG A 57 -35.02 13.66 16.68
C ARG A 57 -33.86 12.89 16.07
N ALA A 58 -34.13 11.76 15.42
CA ALA A 58 -33.10 10.97 14.74
C ALA A 58 -32.38 11.80 13.66
N ARG A 59 -33.15 12.60 12.90
CA ARG A 59 -32.62 13.54 11.91
C ARG A 59 -31.76 14.64 12.55
N TYR A 60 -32.22 15.23 13.66
CA TYR A 60 -31.47 16.25 14.38
C TYR A 60 -30.11 15.72 14.90
N ILE A 61 -30.11 14.54 15.55
CA ILE A 61 -28.88 13.91 16.05
C ILE A 61 -27.92 13.58 14.90
N TYR A 62 -28.45 13.05 13.79
CA TYR A 62 -27.65 12.74 12.62
C TYR A 62 -27.03 14.01 12.01
N ALA A 63 -27.81 15.08 11.84
CA ALA A 63 -27.32 16.35 11.33
C ALA A 63 -26.21 16.94 12.22
N LEU A 64 -26.41 16.95 13.54
CA LEU A 64 -25.40 17.42 14.48
C LEU A 64 -24.09 16.60 14.40
N SER A 65 -24.22 15.28 14.30
CA SER A 65 -23.07 14.39 14.17
C SER A 65 -22.30 14.65 12.86
N GLN A 66 -23.01 14.85 11.75
CA GLN A 66 -22.40 15.14 10.45
C GLN A 66 -21.71 16.51 10.41
N GLU A 67 -22.30 17.55 11.00
CA GLU A 67 -21.69 18.87 11.07
C GLU A 67 -20.38 18.85 11.89
N LEU A 68 -20.37 18.11 13.00
CA LEU A 68 -19.17 17.90 13.81
C LEU A 68 -18.11 17.08 13.07
N GLU A 69 -18.51 16.02 12.37
CA GLU A 69 -17.60 15.23 11.52
C GLU A 69 -16.94 16.13 10.45
N ALA A 70 -17.74 16.93 9.76
CA ALA A 70 -17.26 17.85 8.73
C ALA A 70 -16.28 18.87 9.30
N THR A 71 -16.62 19.49 10.43
CA THR A 71 -15.77 20.50 11.08
C THR A 71 -14.44 19.90 11.56
N LEU A 72 -14.47 18.74 12.23
CA LEU A 72 -13.25 18.08 12.71
C LEU A 72 -12.36 17.58 11.57
N SER A 73 -12.96 17.21 10.43
CA SER A 73 -12.20 16.81 9.23
C SER A 73 -11.44 17.96 8.56
N GLN A 74 -11.82 19.21 8.83
CA GLN A 74 -11.14 20.40 8.31
C GLN A 74 -9.89 20.76 9.11
N ILE A 75 -9.65 20.11 10.26
CA ILE A 75 -8.45 20.33 11.07
C ILE A 75 -7.25 19.76 10.32
N ASP A 76 -6.17 20.54 10.22
CA ASP A 76 -4.94 20.12 9.56
C ASP A 76 -4.41 18.80 10.14
N GLY A 77 -4.09 17.85 9.26
CA GLY A 77 -3.61 16.53 9.64
C GLY A 77 -4.69 15.53 10.09
N VAL A 78 -5.97 15.91 10.13
CA VAL A 78 -7.08 14.96 10.25
C VAL A 78 -7.44 14.43 8.86
N ILE A 79 -7.45 13.10 8.71
CA ILE A 79 -7.82 12.44 7.44
C ILE A 79 -9.28 12.01 7.48
N VAL A 80 -9.71 11.45 8.60
CA VAL A 80 -11.09 10.98 8.80
C VAL A 80 -11.49 11.28 10.24
N ALA A 81 -12.66 11.91 10.41
CA ALA A 81 -13.31 12.07 11.70
C ALA A 81 -14.65 11.36 11.69
N ARG A 82 -14.97 10.65 12.78
CA ARG A 82 -16.31 10.08 13.04
C ARG A 82 -16.78 10.50 14.42
N VAL A 83 -18.03 10.94 14.51
CA VAL A 83 -18.60 11.46 15.74
C VAL A 83 -19.94 10.80 15.98
N HIS A 84 -20.08 10.20 17.15
CA HIS A 84 -21.35 9.64 17.62
C HIS A 84 -21.80 10.41 18.85
N VAL A 85 -22.98 11.02 18.74
CA VAL A 85 -23.57 11.84 19.81
C VAL A 85 -24.77 11.12 20.40
N VAL A 86 -24.85 11.14 21.74
CA VAL A 86 -26.03 10.75 22.51
C VAL A 86 -26.53 12.00 23.23
N LEU A 87 -27.73 12.45 22.85
CA LEU A 87 -28.38 13.61 23.46
C LEU A 87 -29.16 13.21 24.71
N PRO A 88 -29.29 14.13 25.67
CA PRO A 88 -30.00 13.85 26.91
C PRO A 88 -31.49 13.57 26.64
N GLU A 89 -32.03 12.57 27.32
CA GLU A 89 -33.43 12.16 27.19
C GLU A 89 -34.13 12.08 28.54
N ARG A 90 -35.38 12.53 28.58
CA ARG A 90 -36.31 12.33 29.69
C ARG A 90 -37.30 11.24 29.29
N ILE A 91 -37.11 10.04 29.84
CA ILE A 91 -37.93 8.86 29.55
C ILE A 91 -39.30 8.97 30.24
N ALA A 92 -39.32 9.50 31.47
CA ALA A 92 -40.53 9.77 32.23
C ALA A 92 -40.41 11.03 33.12
N PRO A 93 -41.52 11.75 33.39
CA PRO A 93 -41.55 12.80 34.39
C PRO A 93 -41.19 12.24 35.77
N GLY A 94 -40.04 12.64 36.33
CA GLY A 94 -39.56 12.22 37.65
C GLY A 94 -38.36 11.26 37.64
N GLU A 95 -38.00 10.70 36.49
CA GLU A 95 -36.79 9.86 36.34
C GLU A 95 -35.56 10.75 36.04
N PRO A 96 -34.35 10.38 36.53
CA PRO A 96 -33.13 11.10 36.18
C PRO A 96 -32.92 11.17 34.66
N VAL A 97 -32.58 12.36 34.17
CA VAL A 97 -32.27 12.61 32.76
C VAL A 97 -31.03 11.81 32.38
N GLN A 98 -31.07 11.06 31.29
CA GLN A 98 -29.87 10.41 30.76
C GLN A 98 -28.88 11.51 30.35
N PRO A 99 -27.61 11.46 30.79
CA PRO A 99 -26.65 12.51 30.47
C PRO A 99 -26.27 12.48 28.98
N ALA A 100 -25.88 13.63 28.44
CA ALA A 100 -25.27 13.73 27.13
C ALA A 100 -23.93 12.98 27.10
N SER A 101 -23.58 12.36 25.98
CA SER A 101 -22.28 11.70 25.79
C SER A 101 -21.86 11.76 24.33
N ALA A 102 -20.54 11.76 24.08
CA ALA A 102 -20.01 11.78 22.73
C ALA A 102 -18.76 10.91 22.60
N ALA A 103 -18.66 10.22 21.47
CA ALA A 103 -17.51 9.44 21.07
C ALA A 103 -16.95 9.98 19.76
N VAL A 104 -15.66 10.27 19.75
CA VAL A 104 -14.95 10.88 18.63
C VAL A 104 -13.81 9.95 18.21
N PHE A 105 -13.83 9.54 16.96
CA PHE A 105 -12.76 8.78 16.35
C PHE A 105 -12.05 9.64 15.31
N ILE A 106 -10.72 9.74 15.43
CA ILE A 106 -9.90 10.56 14.55
C ILE A 106 -8.78 9.70 13.98
N LYS A 107 -8.77 9.58 12.66
CA LYS A 107 -7.61 9.10 11.91
C LYS A 107 -6.78 10.32 11.50
N HIS A 108 -5.52 10.35 11.88
CA HIS A 108 -4.65 11.51 11.65
C HIS A 108 -3.33 11.14 10.96
N THR A 109 -2.69 12.11 10.32
CA THR A 109 -1.34 11.98 9.78
C THR A 109 -0.29 12.03 10.89
N SER A 110 0.94 11.63 10.55
CA SER A 110 2.13 11.77 11.40
C SER A 110 2.46 13.22 11.76
N ALA A 111 1.96 14.19 10.98
CA ALA A 111 2.17 15.62 11.20
C ALA A 111 1.32 16.21 12.34
N LEU A 112 0.23 15.55 12.73
CA LEU A 112 -0.65 16.01 13.81
C LEU A 112 -0.23 15.38 15.14
N ASP A 113 0.07 16.23 16.13
CA ASP A 113 0.27 15.80 17.52
C ASP A 113 -1.08 15.66 18.25
N PRO A 114 -1.54 14.44 18.58
CA PRO A 114 -2.86 14.20 19.17
C PRO A 114 -3.03 14.85 20.53
N ASP A 115 -1.97 14.97 21.34
CA ASP A 115 -2.10 15.50 22.70
C ASP A 115 -2.28 17.01 22.71
N SER A 116 -1.71 17.72 21.72
CA SER A 116 -1.90 19.16 21.55
C SER A 116 -3.32 19.56 21.14
N VAL A 117 -4.03 18.70 20.39
CA VAL A 117 -5.37 19.02 19.85
C VAL A 117 -6.50 18.42 20.67
N ARG A 118 -6.23 17.38 21.48
CA ARG A 118 -7.22 16.68 22.30
C ARG A 118 -8.13 17.63 23.09
N GLY A 119 -7.55 18.53 23.88
CA GLY A 119 -8.31 19.46 24.70
C GLY A 119 -9.16 20.44 23.89
N ARG A 120 -8.68 20.89 22.72
CA ARG A 120 -9.41 21.79 21.81
C ARG A 120 -10.60 21.09 21.17
N ILE A 121 -10.41 19.86 20.71
CA ILE A 121 -11.47 19.02 20.13
C ILE A 121 -12.53 18.72 21.19
N GLN A 122 -12.10 18.38 22.40
CA GLN A 122 -12.99 18.12 23.52
C GLN A 122 -13.84 19.34 23.89
N GLN A 123 -13.23 20.52 24.00
CA GLN A 123 -13.96 21.76 24.27
C GLN A 123 -14.95 22.11 23.15
N MET A 124 -14.54 21.97 21.89
CA MET A 124 -15.40 22.22 20.73
C MET A 124 -16.63 21.32 20.77
N VAL A 125 -16.44 19.99 20.91
CA VAL A 125 -17.54 19.03 20.94
C VAL A 125 -18.45 19.25 22.15
N ALA A 126 -17.90 19.53 23.33
CA ALA A 126 -18.69 19.84 24.52
C ALA A 126 -19.54 21.11 24.38
N SER A 127 -19.06 22.10 23.63
CA SER A 127 -19.80 23.33 23.36
C SER A 127 -20.89 23.17 22.29
N SER A 128 -20.72 22.22 21.37
CA SER A 128 -21.68 21.96 20.28
C SER A 128 -22.84 21.05 20.68
N ILE A 129 -22.73 20.30 21.79
CA ILE A 129 -23.73 19.31 22.20
C ILE A 129 -24.56 19.84 23.38
N PRO A 130 -25.90 19.95 23.23
CA PRO A 130 -26.78 20.35 24.32
C PRO A 130 -26.67 19.41 25.53
N GLY A 131 -26.53 19.98 26.73
CA GLY A 131 -26.39 19.22 27.97
C GLY A 131 -24.98 18.70 28.26
N MET A 132 -23.98 19.04 27.43
CA MET A 132 -22.57 18.66 27.63
C MET A 132 -21.69 19.84 28.09
N SER A 133 -22.08 21.08 27.81
CA SER A 133 -21.23 22.27 28.05
C SER A 133 -20.95 22.61 29.52
N GLY A 134 -21.75 22.07 30.44
CA GLY A 134 -21.58 22.24 31.89
C GLY A 134 -20.86 21.09 32.58
N GLU A 135 -20.50 20.04 31.84
CA GLU A 135 -19.83 18.87 32.39
C GLU A 135 -18.30 19.04 32.35
N PRO A 136 -17.57 18.56 33.38
CA PRO A 136 -16.12 18.53 33.34
C PRO A 136 -15.64 17.72 32.13
N LEU A 137 -14.64 18.26 31.43
CA LEU A 137 -14.07 17.63 30.25
C LEU A 137 -13.54 16.21 30.57
N ASP A 138 -12.94 16.00 31.75
CA ASP A 138 -12.42 14.70 32.21
C ASP A 138 -13.49 13.66 32.64
N SER A 139 -14.77 13.93 32.38
CA SER A 139 -15.83 12.98 32.72
C SER A 139 -15.81 11.75 31.78
N LYS A 140 -16.16 10.57 32.31
CA LYS A 140 -16.32 9.30 31.54
C LYS A 140 -17.34 9.36 30.40
N LYS A 141 -18.02 10.50 30.21
CA LYS A 141 -19.06 10.75 29.21
C LYS A 141 -18.48 11.10 27.83
N PHE A 142 -17.17 11.30 27.76
CA PHE A 142 -16.48 11.67 26.53
C PHE A 142 -15.32 10.74 26.22
N ALA A 143 -15.25 10.25 24.98
CA ALA A 143 -14.19 9.36 24.52
C ALA A 143 -13.61 9.85 23.20
N ILE A 144 -12.31 10.19 23.18
CA ILE A 144 -11.57 10.41 21.93
C ILE A 144 -10.58 9.28 21.72
N VAL A 145 -10.58 8.71 20.52
CA VAL A 145 -9.56 7.76 20.07
C VAL A 145 -8.85 8.34 18.85
N PHE A 146 -7.53 8.50 18.97
CA PHE A 146 -6.65 8.87 17.89
C PHE A 146 -5.98 7.64 17.30
N VAL A 147 -6.03 7.51 15.98
CA VAL A 147 -5.37 6.42 15.25
C VAL A 147 -4.45 7.04 14.20
N PRO A 148 -3.14 6.75 14.22
CA PRO A 148 -2.24 7.22 13.18
C PRO A 148 -2.56 6.51 11.87
N ALA A 149 -2.54 7.26 10.78
CA ALA A 149 -2.60 6.72 9.44
C ALA A 149 -1.25 6.11 9.10
N ALA A 150 -1.23 4.82 8.75
CA ALA A 150 -0.09 4.26 8.06
C ALA A 150 0.08 5.00 6.72
N GLU A 151 1.23 5.64 6.53
CA GLU A 151 1.62 6.17 5.23
C GLU A 151 1.81 4.98 4.29
N PHE A 152 1.01 4.92 3.22
CA PHE A 152 1.26 3.98 2.14
C PHE A 152 2.58 4.37 1.49
N GLN A 153 3.65 3.66 1.86
CA GLN A 153 4.95 3.76 1.20
C GLN A 153 4.80 3.06 -0.15
N ASP A 154 4.51 3.86 -1.18
CA ASP A 154 4.53 3.39 -2.56
C ASP A 154 5.94 2.88 -2.87
N THR A 155 6.08 1.55 -2.85
CA THR A 155 7.38 0.89 -2.97
C THR A 155 7.89 0.94 -4.41
N GLU A 156 7.04 1.35 -5.36
CA GLU A 156 7.38 1.48 -6.77
C GLU A 156 8.01 2.85 -7.06
N ARG A 157 9.18 3.10 -6.46
CA ARG A 157 10.03 4.18 -6.97
C ARG A 157 10.62 3.75 -8.31
N LEU A 158 9.95 4.14 -9.39
CA LEU A 158 10.50 4.06 -10.74
C LEU A 158 11.76 4.94 -10.82
N VAL A 159 12.92 4.31 -11.03
CA VAL A 159 14.19 5.00 -11.22
C VAL A 159 14.51 5.04 -12.72
N SER A 160 15.01 6.16 -13.21
CA SER A 160 15.44 6.27 -14.61
C SER A 160 16.73 5.46 -14.83
N PHE A 161 16.62 4.36 -15.58
CA PHE A 161 17.76 3.56 -16.04
C PHE A 161 17.98 3.84 -17.54
N GLY A 162 18.59 4.98 -17.84
CA GLY A 162 18.74 5.47 -19.23
C GLY A 162 17.41 6.03 -19.78
N PRO A 163 17.02 5.73 -21.04
CA PRO A 163 15.75 6.21 -21.60
C PRO A 163 14.51 5.46 -21.07
N PHE A 164 14.67 4.50 -20.16
CA PHE A 164 13.58 3.69 -19.61
C PHE A 164 13.42 3.92 -18.11
N LEU A 165 12.17 3.89 -17.63
CA LEU A 165 11.81 3.90 -16.21
C LEU A 165 11.73 2.44 -15.74
N VAL A 166 12.55 2.08 -14.76
CA VAL A 166 12.66 0.71 -14.25
C VAL A 166 12.42 0.73 -12.75
N ASP A 167 11.71 -0.27 -12.26
CA ASP A 167 11.48 -0.45 -10.83
C ASP A 167 12.81 -0.62 -10.06
N SER A 168 12.95 0.16 -8.99
CA SER A 168 14.10 0.14 -8.08
C SER A 168 14.40 -1.25 -7.51
N ALA A 169 13.39 -2.11 -7.32
CA ALA A 169 13.57 -3.47 -6.80
C ALA A 169 14.41 -4.36 -7.73
N ASN A 170 14.41 -4.07 -9.03
CA ASN A 170 15.03 -4.92 -10.05
C ASN A 170 16.35 -4.36 -10.60
N LEU A 171 16.91 -3.29 -10.00
CA LEU A 171 18.14 -2.66 -10.48
C LEU A 171 19.33 -3.62 -10.52
N ASP A 172 19.44 -4.51 -9.52
CA ASP A 172 20.50 -5.51 -9.46
C ASP A 172 20.40 -6.57 -10.56
N PHE A 173 19.17 -6.90 -10.98
CA PHE A 173 18.92 -7.80 -12.10
C PHE A 173 19.34 -7.13 -13.41
N TRP A 174 18.89 -5.89 -13.65
CA TRP A 174 19.22 -5.14 -14.87
C TRP A 174 20.71 -4.84 -15.00
N ASN A 175 21.38 -4.47 -13.91
CA ASN A 175 22.83 -4.26 -13.90
C ASN A 175 23.57 -5.57 -14.19
N ARG A 176 23.21 -6.68 -13.55
CA ARG A 176 23.82 -8.00 -13.85
C ARG A 176 23.59 -8.43 -15.29
N MET A 177 22.41 -8.20 -15.84
CA MET A 177 22.08 -8.50 -17.23
C MET A 177 22.98 -7.72 -18.21
N LEU A 178 23.26 -6.44 -17.91
CA LEU A 178 24.12 -5.59 -18.73
C LEU A 178 25.54 -6.14 -18.88
N TRP A 179 26.07 -6.82 -17.86
CA TRP A 179 27.42 -7.39 -17.87
C TRP A 179 27.45 -8.86 -18.29
N LEU A 180 26.48 -9.67 -17.86
CA LEU A 180 26.42 -11.10 -18.16
C LEU A 180 26.07 -11.38 -19.62
N ALA A 181 25.19 -10.59 -20.25
CA ALA A 181 24.82 -10.78 -21.65
C ALA A 181 26.01 -10.66 -22.62
N PRO A 182 26.84 -9.58 -22.59
CA PRO A 182 28.00 -9.48 -23.47
C PRO A 182 29.08 -10.52 -23.12
N PHE A 183 29.29 -10.84 -21.84
CA PHE A 183 30.27 -11.85 -21.44
C PHE A 183 29.88 -13.25 -21.94
N ALA A 184 28.61 -13.63 -21.81
CA ALA A 184 28.09 -14.88 -22.34
C ALA A 184 28.21 -14.93 -23.87
N ALA A 185 27.90 -13.83 -24.57
CA ALA A 185 28.05 -13.74 -26.01
C ALA A 185 29.52 -13.89 -26.45
N LEU A 186 30.45 -13.23 -25.76
CA LEU A 186 31.89 -13.33 -26.04
C LEU A 186 32.42 -14.75 -25.78
N LEU A 187 31.99 -15.38 -24.69
CA LEU A 187 32.31 -16.78 -24.39
C LEU A 187 31.78 -17.72 -25.47
N LEU A 188 30.56 -17.50 -25.96
CA LEU A 188 29.97 -18.28 -27.05
C LEU A 188 30.77 -18.10 -28.35
N ILE A 189 31.16 -16.87 -28.69
CA ILE A 189 32.02 -16.59 -29.85
C ILE A 189 33.38 -17.28 -29.71
N ALA A 190 34.01 -17.22 -28.53
CA ALA A 190 35.28 -17.88 -28.28
C ALA A 190 35.18 -19.40 -28.47
N LEU A 191 34.11 -20.03 -27.97
CA LEU A 191 33.84 -21.46 -28.19
C LEU A 191 33.61 -21.81 -29.66
N ILE A 192 32.90 -20.96 -30.40
CA ILE A 192 32.69 -21.13 -31.84
C ILE A 192 34.01 -21.02 -32.61
N VAL A 193 34.85 -20.02 -32.29
CA VAL A 193 36.18 -19.86 -32.90
C VAL A 193 37.06 -21.07 -32.60
N LEU A 194 37.04 -21.54 -31.35
CA LEU A 194 37.76 -22.75 -30.95
C LEU A 194 37.21 -23.98 -31.67
N ALA A 195 35.93 -24.01 -32.02
CA ALA A 195 35.31 -25.12 -32.74
C ALA A 195 35.58 -25.13 -34.24
N LEU A 196 35.66 -23.96 -34.86
CA LEU A 196 35.92 -23.80 -36.29
C LEU A 196 37.42 -23.86 -36.64
N ARG A 197 38.30 -23.40 -35.74
CA ARG A 197 39.76 -23.51 -35.89
C ARG A 197 40.32 -24.62 -35.03
N GLY A 198 40.34 -25.84 -35.56
CA GLY A 198 40.96 -27.01 -34.94
C GLY A 198 42.40 -26.79 -34.51
N ASP A 199 43.16 -26.02 -35.29
CA ASP A 199 44.58 -25.71 -35.03
C ASP A 199 44.81 -24.97 -33.69
N TRP A 200 43.81 -24.23 -33.19
CA TRP A 200 43.89 -23.52 -31.92
C TRP A 200 43.52 -24.40 -30.71
N ARG A 201 42.78 -25.49 -30.92
CA ARG A 201 42.43 -26.46 -29.85
C ARG A 201 43.68 -27.16 -29.34
N ASP A 202 44.53 -27.61 -30.26
CA ASP A 202 45.73 -28.38 -29.94
C ASP A 202 46.80 -27.51 -29.26
N ALA A 203 46.93 -26.24 -29.66
CA ALA A 203 47.84 -25.29 -29.02
C ALA A 203 47.43 -24.96 -27.56
N LEU A 204 46.14 -24.91 -27.28
CA LEU A 204 45.61 -24.60 -25.94
C LEU A 204 45.69 -25.83 -25.02
N LEU A 205 45.43 -27.02 -25.55
CA LEU A 205 45.62 -28.30 -24.85
C LEU A 205 47.10 -28.60 -24.56
N GLN A 206 48.03 -28.21 -25.45
CA GLN A 206 49.47 -28.30 -25.18
C GLN A 206 49.92 -27.40 -24.02
N ARG A 207 49.28 -26.24 -23.82
CA ARG A 207 49.58 -25.33 -22.70
C ARG A 207 49.01 -25.79 -21.35
N ILE A 208 47.92 -26.57 -21.34
CA ILE A 208 47.27 -27.07 -20.11
C ILE A 208 47.83 -28.43 -19.67
N GLY A 209 48.64 -29.10 -20.50
CA GLY A 209 49.61 -30.10 -20.05
C GLY A 209 49.03 -31.43 -19.55
N LEU A 210 48.82 -32.39 -20.46
CA LEU A 210 48.86 -33.81 -20.12
C LEU A 210 50.11 -34.44 -20.72
N ARG A 211 51.25 -34.19 -20.04
CA ARG A 211 52.52 -34.86 -20.31
C ARG A 211 52.39 -36.33 -19.87
N ARG A 212 51.93 -37.21 -20.77
CA ARG A 212 52.03 -38.66 -20.58
C ARG A 212 53.51 -39.03 -20.48
N SER A 213 53.96 -39.32 -19.27
CA SER A 213 55.30 -39.78 -18.93
C SER A 213 55.65 -41.05 -19.73
N ALA A 214 56.56 -40.94 -20.69
CA ALA A 214 57.21 -42.08 -21.32
C ALA A 214 58.10 -42.78 -20.29
N ARG A 215 57.84 -44.07 -20.00
CA ARG A 215 58.69 -44.91 -19.16
C ARG A 215 59.49 -45.83 -20.07
N THR A 216 60.76 -45.50 -20.27
CA THR A 216 61.77 -46.31 -20.92
C THR A 216 62.23 -47.41 -19.97
N SER A 217 62.20 -48.68 -20.39
CA SER A 217 62.99 -49.74 -19.75
C SER A 217 63.61 -50.64 -20.81
N MET A 218 64.93 -50.83 -20.65
CA MET A 218 65.98 -51.33 -21.56
C MET A 218 65.83 -52.79 -22.02
N PRO A 219 66.59 -53.20 -23.08
CA PRO A 219 66.61 -54.58 -23.58
C PRO A 219 67.48 -55.52 -22.72
N VAL A 220 67.01 -56.76 -22.55
CA VAL A 220 67.77 -57.88 -21.98
C VAL A 220 68.57 -58.55 -23.10
N ARG A 221 69.90 -58.58 -22.95
CA ARG A 221 70.84 -59.31 -23.79
C ARG A 221 70.89 -60.77 -23.31
N ALA A 222 70.68 -61.71 -24.23
CA ALA A 222 70.98 -63.13 -24.08
C ALA A 222 72.43 -63.42 -24.51
#